data_AF-A0AAD4YLF1-F1
#
_entry.id   AF-A0AAD4YLF1-F1
#
_cell.length_a   1.000
_cell.length_b   1.000
_cell.length_c   1.000
_cell.angle_alpha   90.00
_cell.angle_beta   90.00
_cell.angle_gamma   90.00
#
_symmetry.space_group_name_H-M   'P 1'
#
loop_
_entity.id
_entity.type
_entity.pdbx_description
1 polymer ?
#
loop_
_entity_poly.entity_id
_entity_poly.type
_entity_poly.pdbx_seq_one_letter_code
_entity_poly.pdbx_strand_id
1 'polypeptide(L)'
;MTTQQLVEFAWGLANSRKPFLWTIRPDLVKGDTTILPSEFAQETKQRVWSANGYIECWFSCTQWGVGLEIDSNVKRGEVEKLVGELMSGEKGKEMRKYAMEWKRKAEEATGPRGSSLLNWEKLVKDVRLQPSKP
;
A
#
# COMPACT_ATOMS: atom_id res chain seq x y z
N MET A 1 -12.79 -8.68 -9.52
CA MET A 1 -12.83 -7.55 -10.49
C MET A 1 -12.94 -8.12 -11.90
N THR A 2 -13.77 -7.55 -12.77
CA THR A 2 -13.86 -7.95 -14.19
C THR A 2 -12.79 -7.23 -15.03
N THR A 3 -12.48 -7.74 -16.22
CA THR A 3 -11.54 -7.10 -17.15
C THR A 3 -11.96 -5.66 -17.51
N GLN A 4 -13.26 -5.41 -17.69
CA GLN A 4 -13.75 -4.08 -18.03
C GLN A 4 -13.54 -3.08 -16.88
N GLN A 5 -13.74 -3.52 -15.63
CA GLN A 5 -13.46 -2.70 -14.44
C GLN A 5 -11.96 -2.42 -14.31
N LEU A 6 -11.11 -3.40 -14.60
CA LEU A 6 -9.65 -3.22 -14.60
C LEU A 6 -9.23 -2.11 -15.60
N VAL A 7 -9.85 -2.08 -16.77
CA VAL A 7 -9.59 -1.06 -17.81
C VAL A 7 -10.06 0.33 -17.36
N GLU A 8 -11.25 0.45 -16.76
CA GLU A 8 -11.73 1.73 -16.20
C GLU A 8 -10.78 2.25 -15.11
N PHE A 9 -10.29 1.36 -14.26
CA PHE A 9 -9.35 1.70 -13.21
C PHE A 9 -8.00 2.17 -13.76
N ALA A 10 -7.46 1.45 -14.75
CA ALA A 10 -6.23 1.81 -15.44
C ALA A 10 -6.34 3.20 -16.08
N TRP A 11 -7.41 3.47 -16.84
CA TRP A 11 -7.59 4.79 -17.45
C TRP A 11 -7.81 5.89 -16.41
N GLY A 12 -8.48 5.62 -15.29
CA GLY A 12 -8.60 6.57 -14.18
C GLY A 12 -7.25 6.95 -13.56
N LEU A 13 -6.38 5.95 -13.36
CA LEU A 13 -5.01 6.17 -12.90
C LEU A 13 -4.20 6.98 -13.92
N ALA A 14 -4.26 6.62 -15.20
CA ALA A 14 -3.55 7.34 -16.26
C ALA A 14 -3.98 8.81 -16.34
N ASN A 15 -5.29 9.07 -16.33
CA ASN A 15 -5.90 10.40 -16.43
C ASN A 15 -5.53 11.30 -15.25
N SER A 16 -5.33 10.74 -14.07
CA SER A 16 -4.92 11.52 -12.89
C SER A 16 -3.61 12.29 -13.07
N ARG A 17 -2.76 11.87 -14.04
CA ARG A 17 -1.41 12.41 -14.30
C ARG A 17 -0.49 12.41 -13.08
N LYS A 18 -0.82 11.66 -12.02
CA LYS A 18 0.02 11.48 -10.84
C LYS A 18 0.96 10.28 -11.02
N PRO A 19 2.12 10.26 -10.34
CA PRO A 19 2.93 9.04 -10.22
C PRO A 19 2.20 8.02 -9.33
N PHE A 20 2.23 6.74 -9.69
CA PHE A 20 1.59 5.68 -8.92
C PHE A 20 2.32 4.33 -9.05
N LEU A 21 2.25 3.52 -7.99
CA LEU A 21 2.63 2.11 -7.98
C LEU A 21 1.34 1.30 -7.93
N TRP A 22 1.11 0.45 -8.93
CA TRP A 22 -0.10 -0.37 -9.00
C TRP A 22 0.26 -1.85 -8.93
N THR A 23 -0.20 -2.49 -7.86
CA THR A 23 -0.03 -3.93 -7.63
C THR A 23 -1.30 -4.66 -8.08
N ILE A 24 -1.23 -5.38 -9.19
CA ILE A 24 -2.34 -6.18 -9.70
C ILE A 24 -2.16 -7.62 -9.22
N ARG A 25 -3.22 -8.18 -8.63
CA ARG A 25 -3.37 -9.60 -8.28
C ARG A 25 -4.00 -10.33 -9.45
N PRO A 26 -3.25 -11.08 -10.28
CA PRO A 26 -3.84 -11.79 -11.41
C PRO A 26 -4.91 -12.79 -10.94
N ASP A 27 -4.68 -13.39 -9.78
CA ASP A 27 -5.55 -14.37 -9.12
C ASP A 27 -6.91 -13.83 -8.66
N LEU A 28 -7.08 -12.51 -8.53
CA LEU A 28 -8.33 -11.88 -8.08
C LEU A 28 -9.14 -11.23 -9.23
N VAL A 29 -8.63 -11.30 -10.46
CA VAL A 29 -9.30 -10.80 -11.66
C VAL A 29 -10.02 -11.98 -12.32
N LYS A 30 -11.34 -11.86 -12.49
CA LYS A 30 -12.12 -12.87 -13.22
C LYS A 30 -11.91 -12.64 -14.72
N GLY A 31 -11.14 -13.50 -15.37
CA GLY A 31 -10.81 -13.44 -16.80
C GLY A 31 -9.30 -13.47 -17.07
N ASP A 32 -8.89 -13.45 -18.34
CA ASP A 32 -7.47 -13.38 -18.70
C ASP A 32 -6.83 -12.05 -18.25
N THR A 33 -5.74 -12.16 -17.50
CA THR A 33 -5.04 -11.02 -16.85
C THR A 33 -4.09 -10.26 -17.77
N THR A 34 -3.98 -10.67 -19.03
CA THR A 34 -3.09 -10.10 -20.05
C THR A 34 -3.63 -8.82 -20.70
N ILE A 35 -4.75 -8.26 -20.22
CA ILE A 35 -5.55 -7.25 -20.94
C ILE A 35 -5.41 -5.86 -20.29
N LEU A 36 -4.18 -5.38 -20.09
CA LEU A 36 -3.96 -3.94 -20.01
C LEU A 36 -3.72 -3.43 -21.44
N PRO A 37 -4.46 -2.41 -21.91
CA PRO A 37 -4.28 -1.88 -23.26
C PRO A 37 -2.82 -1.48 -23.50
N SER A 38 -2.25 -1.85 -24.64
CA SER A 38 -0.88 -1.46 -25.01
C SER A 38 -0.68 0.07 -24.96
N GLU A 39 -1.75 0.82 -25.23
CA GLU A 39 -1.84 2.27 -25.17
C GLU A 39 -1.63 2.77 -23.73
N PHE A 40 -2.17 2.07 -22.73
CA PHE A 40 -1.98 2.42 -21.32
C PHE A 40 -0.51 2.28 -20.91
N ALA A 41 0.15 1.21 -21.35
CA ALA A 41 1.57 1.04 -21.10
C ALA A 41 2.40 2.15 -21.77
N GLN A 42 2.02 2.61 -22.97
CA GLN A 42 2.67 3.74 -23.63
C GLN A 42 2.45 5.07 -22.88
N GLU A 43 1.24 5.35 -22.42
CA GLU A 43 0.87 6.59 -21.71
C GLU A 43 1.50 6.70 -20.31
N THR A 44 1.80 5.55 -19.69
CA THR A 44 2.27 5.47 -18.29
C THR A 44 3.73 5.00 -18.15
N LYS A 45 4.43 4.82 -19.26
CA LYS A 45 5.82 4.32 -19.36
C LYS A 45 6.85 5.02 -18.46
N GLN A 46 6.63 6.28 -18.10
CA GLN A 46 7.54 7.06 -17.24
C GLN A 46 7.09 7.14 -15.78
N ARG A 47 5.94 6.55 -15.42
CA ARG A 47 5.24 6.79 -14.16
C ARG A 47 4.88 5.53 -13.37
N VAL A 48 5.11 4.35 -13.92
CA VAL A 48 4.75 3.06 -13.30
C VAL A 48 6.00 2.33 -12.84
N TRP A 49 5.98 1.91 -11.59
CA TRP A 49 6.87 0.89 -11.03
C TRP A 49 5.97 -0.32 -10.74
N SER A 50 6.44 -1.56 -10.94
CA SER A 50 5.71 -2.77 -10.53
C SER A 50 6.45 -3.43 -9.38
N ALA A 51 5.76 -3.63 -8.25
CA ALA A 51 6.29 -4.33 -7.10
C ALA A 51 5.28 -5.39 -6.64
N ASN A 52 5.75 -6.63 -6.42
CA ASN A 52 4.96 -7.70 -5.82
C ASN A 52 5.03 -7.57 -4.29
N GLY A 53 3.90 -7.27 -3.62
CA GLY A 53 3.86 -7.10 -2.16
C GLY A 53 2.50 -7.49 -1.58
N TYR A 54 2.33 -8.77 -1.24
CA TYR A 54 1.04 -9.35 -0.84
C TYR A 54 0.71 -9.31 0.66
N ILE A 55 1.57 -8.71 1.50
CA ILE A 55 1.34 -8.73 2.94
C ILE A 55 1.16 -7.31 3.51
N GLU A 56 1.68 -6.27 2.85
CA GLU A 56 1.62 -4.89 3.36
C GLU A 56 0.33 -4.12 2.98
N CYS A 57 -0.38 -4.51 1.92
CA CYS A 57 -1.51 -3.72 1.38
C CYS A 57 -2.80 -3.80 2.21
N TRP A 58 -3.09 -4.94 2.85
CA TRP A 58 -4.35 -5.13 3.60
C TRP A 58 -4.31 -4.47 4.99
N PHE A 59 -3.20 -4.60 5.73
CA PHE A 59 -3.06 -3.95 7.04
C PHE A 59 -3.03 -2.42 6.94
N SER A 60 -2.40 -1.89 5.88
CA SER A 60 -2.30 -0.45 5.59
C SER A 60 -3.68 0.23 5.40
N CYS A 61 -4.60 -0.40 4.64
CA CYS A 61 -5.92 0.18 4.37
C CYS A 61 -6.90 0.04 5.54
N THR A 62 -6.96 -1.12 6.21
CA THR A 62 -8.04 -1.42 7.19
C THR A 62 -7.67 -1.16 8.66
N GLN A 63 -6.39 -1.23 9.05
CA GLN A 63 -6.00 -1.01 10.46
C GLN A 63 -5.32 0.33 10.71
N TRP A 64 -4.58 0.88 9.74
CA TRP A 64 -3.72 2.04 9.98
C TRP A 64 -4.24 3.34 9.36
N GLY A 65 -5.36 3.30 8.61
CA GLY A 65 -6.01 4.49 8.05
C GLY A 65 -5.16 5.23 7.02
N VAL A 66 -4.23 4.54 6.36
CA VAL A 66 -3.29 5.11 5.38
C VAL A 66 -3.55 4.62 3.96
N GLY A 67 -4.71 4.01 3.73
CA GLY A 67 -5.16 3.54 2.42
C GLY A 67 -6.61 3.92 2.15
N LEU A 68 -6.94 4.04 0.88
CA LEU A 68 -8.29 4.31 0.40
C LEU A 68 -8.82 3.04 -0.27
N GLU A 69 -9.95 2.54 0.21
CA GLU A 69 -10.69 1.49 -0.49
C GLU A 69 -11.50 2.13 -1.62
N ILE A 70 -11.40 1.55 -2.81
CA ILE A 70 -12.14 2.00 -3.98
C ILE A 70 -13.11 0.89 -4.37
N ASP A 71 -14.37 1.26 -4.60
CA ASP A 71 -15.42 0.33 -4.98
C ASP A 71 -15.06 -0.44 -6.25
N SER A 72 -15.38 -1.72 -6.28
CA SER A 72 -15.17 -2.60 -7.43
C SER A 72 -15.93 -2.20 -8.70
N ASN A 73 -16.99 -1.40 -8.60
CA ASN A 73 -17.83 -0.92 -9.70
C ASN A 73 -17.54 0.54 -10.13
N VAL A 74 -16.39 1.07 -9.72
CA VAL A 74 -16.00 2.46 -9.98
C VAL A 74 -15.77 2.76 -11.47
N LYS A 75 -16.16 3.97 -11.92
CA LYS A 75 -15.85 4.48 -13.27
C LYS A 75 -14.53 5.24 -13.28
N ARG A 76 -13.85 5.34 -14.44
CA ARG A 76 -12.55 6.04 -14.57
C ARG A 76 -12.52 7.45 -13.98
N GLY A 77 -13.60 8.23 -14.12
CA GLY A 77 -13.67 9.60 -13.61
C GLY A 77 -13.78 9.68 -12.08
N GLU A 78 -14.33 8.65 -11.44
CA GLU A 78 -14.34 8.56 -9.98
C GLU A 78 -12.97 8.16 -9.46
N VAL A 79 -12.30 7.20 -10.12
CA VAL A 79 -10.90 6.85 -9.82
C VAL A 79 -10.00 8.07 -9.91
N GLU A 80 -10.13 8.86 -10.97
CA GLU A 80 -9.34 10.10 -11.15
C GLU A 80 -9.56 11.08 -9.99
N LYS A 81 -10.81 11.31 -9.57
CA LYS A 81 -11.15 12.18 -8.44
C LYS A 81 -10.58 11.65 -7.12
N LEU A 82 -10.71 10.36 -6.86
CA LEU A 82 -10.21 9.72 -5.64
C LEU A 82 -8.68 9.78 -5.57
N VAL A 83 -7.99 9.53 -6.68
CA VAL A 83 -6.53 9.68 -6.78
C VAL A 83 -6.12 11.14 -6.58
N GLY A 84 -6.86 12.09 -7.15
CA GLY A 84 -6.65 13.51 -6.93
C GLY A 84 -6.76 13.91 -5.45
N GLU A 85 -7.81 13.45 -4.77
CA GLU A 85 -8.04 13.70 -3.35
C GLU A 85 -6.96 13.05 -2.47
N LEU A 86 -6.55 11.83 -2.78
CA LEU A 86 -5.49 11.12 -2.05
C LEU A 86 -4.12 11.80 -2.21
N MET A 87 -3.79 12.26 -3.41
CA MET A 87 -2.47 12.82 -3.70
C MET A 87 -2.36 14.30 -3.30
N SER A 88 -3.42 15.08 -3.50
CA SER A 88 -3.36 16.55 -3.33
C SER A 88 -4.47 17.12 -2.45
N GLY A 89 -5.53 16.34 -2.19
CA GLY A 89 -6.64 16.75 -1.33
C GLY A 89 -6.33 16.71 0.17
N GLU A 90 -7.30 17.15 0.96
CA GLU A 90 -7.12 17.31 2.40
C GLU A 90 -7.11 15.95 3.10
N LYS A 91 -7.96 15.02 2.68
CA LYS A 91 -7.96 13.64 3.20
C LYS A 91 -6.61 12.98 2.99
N GLY A 92 -6.01 13.19 1.82
CA GLY A 92 -4.66 12.72 1.49
C GLY A 92 -3.58 13.25 2.43
N LYS A 93 -3.66 14.54 2.80
CA LYS A 93 -2.72 15.15 3.75
C LYS A 93 -2.90 14.62 5.16
N GLU A 94 -4.15 14.41 5.60
CA GLU A 94 -4.43 13.82 6.91
C GLU A 94 -3.87 12.40 7.01
N MET A 95 -4.11 11.56 6.00
CA MET A 95 -3.52 10.21 5.93
C MET A 95 -1.99 10.25 6.01
N ARG A 96 -1.34 11.20 5.31
CA ARG A 96 0.12 11.38 5.38
C ARG A 96 0.60 11.78 6.78
N LYS A 97 -0.14 12.62 7.51
CA LYS A 97 0.19 13.00 8.90
C LYS A 97 0.15 11.77 9.81
N TYR A 98 -0.92 10.96 9.72
CA TYR A 98 -1.02 9.72 10.48
C TYR A 98 0.09 8.72 10.13
N ALA A 99 0.41 8.57 8.84
CA ALA A 99 1.53 7.72 8.40
C ALA A 99 2.87 8.18 8.99
N MET A 100 3.12 9.49 9.03
CA MET A 100 4.33 10.06 9.62
C MET A 100 4.39 9.87 11.14
N GLU A 101 3.25 9.93 11.83
CA GLU A 101 3.19 9.63 13.25
C GLU A 101 3.52 8.16 13.54
N TRP A 102 2.97 7.24 12.74
CA TRP A 102 3.31 5.81 12.82
C TRP A 102 4.78 5.56 12.54
N LYS A 103 5.34 6.20 11.51
CA LYS A 103 6.78 6.15 11.22
C LYS A 103 7.61 6.59 12.43
N ARG A 104 7.28 7.74 13.04
CA ARG A 104 7.98 8.22 14.24
C ARG A 104 7.90 7.22 15.39
N LYS A 105 6.72 6.67 15.67
CA LYS A 105 6.52 5.67 16.72
C LYS A 105 7.36 4.40 16.47
N ALA A 106 7.44 3.94 15.21
CA ALA A 106 8.26 2.80 14.83
C ALA A 106 9.76 3.09 14.98
N GLU A 107 10.22 4.27 14.57
CA GLU A 107 11.61 4.72 14.76
C GLU A 107 11.96 4.82 16.26
N GLU A 108 11.08 5.36 17.10
CA GLU A 108 11.28 5.42 18.55
C GLU A 108 11.33 4.04 19.20
N ALA A 109 10.45 3.14 18.78
CA ALA A 109 10.40 1.77 19.30
C ALA A 109 11.66 0.97 18.94
N THR A 110 12.29 1.26 17.80
CA THR A 110 13.48 0.56 17.27
C THR A 110 14.80 1.30 17.51
N GLY A 111 14.75 2.55 17.94
CA GLY A 111 15.91 3.40 18.16
C GLY A 111 16.76 3.00 19.37
N PRO A 112 17.87 3.72 19.64
CA PRO A 112 18.72 3.48 20.81
C PRO A 112 17.91 3.64 22.11
N ARG A 113 17.77 2.55 22.88
CA ARG A 113 16.90 2.41 24.08
C ARG A 113 15.38 2.35 23.79
N GLY A 114 15.00 2.04 22.55
CA GLY A 114 13.60 1.83 22.16
C GLY A 114 13.00 0.58 22.82
N SER A 115 11.68 0.58 22.97
CA SER A 115 10.94 -0.51 23.63
C SER A 115 11.15 -1.88 22.98
N SER A 116 11.29 -1.94 21.64
CA SER A 116 11.55 -3.19 20.92
C SER A 116 12.94 -3.73 21.24
N LEU A 117 13.95 -2.85 21.31
CA LEU A 117 15.32 -3.25 21.67
C LEU A 117 15.39 -3.72 23.13
N LEU A 118 14.75 -3.00 24.05
CA LEU A 118 14.70 -3.39 25.47
C LEU A 118 13.97 -4.72 25.69
N ASN A 119 12.86 -4.93 24.97
CA ASN A 119 12.14 -6.20 25.01
C ASN A 119 12.98 -7.35 24.46
N TRP A 120 13.71 -7.10 23.36
CA TRP A 120 14.64 -8.08 22.81
C TRP A 120 15.78 -8.42 23.77
N GLU A 121 16.44 -7.41 24.36
CA GLU A 121 17.50 -7.63 25.35
C GLU A 121 17.01 -8.39 26.57
N LYS A 122 15.78 -8.12 27.03
CA LYS A 122 15.14 -8.89 28.09
C LYS A 122 14.93 -10.35 27.69
N LEU A 123 14.37 -10.59 26.50
CA LEU A 123 14.17 -11.95 25.98
C LEU A 123 15.49 -12.73 25.87
N VAL A 124 16.55 -12.10 25.36
CA VAL A 124 17.88 -12.71 25.24
C VAL A 124 18.44 -13.10 26.61
N LYS A 125 18.27 -12.25 27.63
CA LYS A 125 18.66 -12.57 29.01
C LYS A 125 17.86 -13.75 29.54
N ASP A 126 16.55 -13.74 29.37
CA ASP A 126 15.66 -14.79 29.86
C ASP A 126 15.96 -16.16 29.21
N VAL A 127 16.32 -16.18 27.91
CA VAL A 127 16.72 -17.40 27.20
C VAL A 127 18.11 -17.88 27.63
N ARG A 128 19.08 -16.98 27.82
CA ARG A 128 20.45 -17.36 28.23
C ARG A 128 20.56 -17.81 29.68
N LEU A 129 19.65 -17.35 30.55
CA LEU A 129 19.60 -17.72 31.96
C LEU A 129 18.77 -18.98 32.23
N GLN A 130 18.25 -19.65 31.20
CA GLN A 130 17.59 -20.94 31.41
C GLN A 130 18.62 -21.99 31.82
N PRO A 131 18.45 -22.65 32.99
CA PRO A 131 19.30 -23.78 33.35
C PRO A 131 19.14 -24.87 32.28
N SER A 132 20.26 -25.47 31.86
CA SER A 132 20.24 -26.62 30.95
C SER A 132 19.31 -27.69 31.54
N LYS A 133 18.29 -28.09 30.77
CA LYS A 133 17.46 -29.24 31.17
C LYS A 133 18.40 -30.43 31.41
N PRO A 134 18.22 -31.16 32.53
CA PRO A 134 18.99 -32.38 32.80
C PRO A 134 18.74 -33.45 31.75
#